data_AF-M1E687-F1
#
_entry.id   AF-M1E687-F1
#
_cell.length_a   1.000
_cell.length_b   1.000
_cell.length_c   1.000
_cell.angle_alpha   90.00
_cell.angle_beta   90.00
_cell.angle_gamma   90.00
#
_symmetry.space_group_name_H-M   'P 1'
#
loop_
_entity.id
_entity.type
_entity.pdbx_description
1 polymer ?
#
loop_
_entity_poly.entity_id
_entity_poly.type
_entity_poly.pdbx_seq_one_letter_code
_entity_poly.pdbx_strand_id
1 'polypeptide(L)'
;MAAKSAVSKNLLIVESKNDQYFIEGLIKYLKLNNIELGTPICNIEDYECLGGLGNLSRRLRDLKKEIESKGLEKIGILIDADDEGIENRIELINGAIKEICSDVSFTRINEPKHSQELDIDFICYITNVNGYGELETLLKAIKSKDSTFADCLKSWRKCAKKFGREIKDKEFDKFWFNIYCRYDCCAEEERKQAGKNCNTETSLKKDIWDFEHSLLDGLKEFLRLLA
;
A
#
# COMPACT_ATOMS: atom_id res chain seq x y z
N MET A 1 -8.79 -19.85 31.84
CA MET A 1 -9.31 -19.99 30.46
C MET A 1 -8.58 -18.99 29.60
N ALA A 2 -7.62 -19.45 28.79
CA ALA A 2 -6.96 -18.59 27.82
C ALA A 2 -7.96 -18.30 26.69
N ALA A 3 -8.15 -17.02 26.37
CA ALA A 3 -8.87 -16.62 25.18
C ALA A 3 -8.16 -17.28 23.98
N LYS A 4 -8.87 -18.15 23.25
CA LYS A 4 -8.44 -18.52 21.90
C LYS A 4 -8.40 -17.21 21.12
N SER A 5 -7.20 -16.76 20.79
CA SER A 5 -6.97 -15.75 19.76
C SER A 5 -7.87 -16.13 18.58
N ALA A 6 -8.83 -15.28 18.23
CA ALA A 6 -9.55 -15.44 16.98
C ALA A 6 -8.50 -15.44 15.88
N VAL A 7 -8.37 -16.55 15.14
CA VAL A 7 -7.58 -16.56 13.92
C VAL A 7 -8.27 -15.56 13.01
N SER A 8 -7.55 -14.52 12.58
CA SER A 8 -8.10 -13.53 11.66
C SER A 8 -8.56 -14.25 10.39
N LYS A 9 -9.82 -14.05 10.02
CA LYS A 9 -10.39 -14.66 8.82
C LYS A 9 -10.32 -13.75 7.59
N ASN A 10 -9.87 -12.51 7.77
CA ASN A 10 -9.76 -11.55 6.68
C ASN A 10 -8.29 -11.35 6.34
N LEU A 11 -7.95 -11.54 5.07
CA LEU A 11 -6.60 -11.42 4.56
C LEU A 11 -6.49 -10.16 3.69
N LEU A 12 -5.48 -9.34 3.93
CA LEU A 12 -5.13 -8.21 3.08
C LEU A 12 -3.84 -8.52 2.32
N ILE A 13 -3.90 -8.51 1.00
CA ILE A 13 -2.71 -8.47 0.15
C ILE A 13 -2.43 -7.02 -0.27
N VAL A 14 -1.16 -6.63 -0.14
CA VAL A 14 -0.66 -5.31 -0.50
C VAL A 14 0.38 -5.45 -1.61
N GLU A 15 0.62 -4.37 -2.35
CA GLU A 15 1.60 -4.37 -3.44
C GLU A 15 3.01 -4.67 -2.94
N SER A 16 3.55 -3.86 -2.04
CA SER A 16 4.94 -3.98 -1.60
C SER A 16 5.09 -4.11 -0.08
N LYS A 17 6.33 -4.33 0.34
CA LYS A 17 6.70 -4.36 1.75
C LYS A 17 6.57 -2.98 2.43
N ASN A 18 6.73 -1.88 1.67
CA ASN A 18 6.51 -0.54 2.21
C ASN A 18 5.03 -0.31 2.53
N ASP A 19 4.14 -0.74 1.62
CA ASP A 19 2.69 -0.72 1.83
C ASP A 19 2.32 -1.51 3.08
N GLN A 20 2.90 -2.70 3.23
CA GLN A 20 2.67 -3.52 4.43
C GLN A 20 2.96 -2.74 5.71
N TYR A 21 4.14 -2.12 5.82
CA TYR A 21 4.51 -1.36 7.02
C TYR A 21 3.61 -0.17 7.30
N PHE A 22 3.19 0.55 6.26
CA PHE A 22 2.27 1.67 6.40
C PHE A 22 0.89 1.19 6.86
N ILE A 23 0.35 0.15 6.23
CA ILE A 23 -0.94 -0.43 6.55
C ILE A 23 -0.96 -1.04 7.96
N GLU A 24 0.13 -1.68 8.41
CA GLU A 24 0.29 -2.11 9.81
C GLU A 24 0.10 -0.94 10.78
N GLY A 25 0.74 0.20 10.48
CA GLY A 25 0.61 1.42 11.26
C GLY A 25 -0.82 1.95 11.30
N LEU A 26 -1.48 1.98 10.15
CA LEU A 26 -2.85 2.49 10.01
C LEU A 26 -3.89 1.57 10.67
N ILE A 27 -3.78 0.25 10.52
CA ILE A 27 -4.62 -0.75 11.19
C ILE A 27 -4.52 -0.59 12.71
N LYS A 28 -3.29 -0.44 13.23
CA LYS A 28 -3.05 -0.22 14.66
C LYS A 28 -3.68 1.10 15.14
N TYR A 29 -3.55 2.16 14.36
CA TYR A 29 -4.17 3.45 14.65
C TYR A 29 -5.70 3.36 14.73
N LEU A 30 -6.32 2.67 13.76
CA LEU A 30 -7.76 2.42 13.68
C LEU A 30 -8.27 1.37 14.69
N LYS A 31 -7.37 0.67 15.39
CA LYS A 31 -7.67 -0.40 16.36
C LYS A 31 -8.46 -1.57 15.74
N LEU A 32 -8.13 -1.93 14.51
CA LEU A 32 -8.74 -3.08 13.81
C LEU A 32 -7.97 -4.35 14.18
N ASN A 33 -8.68 -5.42 14.57
CA ASN A 33 -8.07 -6.63 15.13
C ASN A 33 -8.29 -7.90 14.29
N ASN A 34 -9.02 -7.81 13.18
CA ASN A 34 -9.46 -8.94 12.36
C ASN A 34 -8.90 -8.87 10.93
N ILE A 35 -7.70 -8.32 10.73
CA ILE A 35 -7.05 -8.27 9.43
C ILE A 35 -5.66 -8.89 9.58
N GLU A 36 -5.40 -9.93 8.78
CA GLU A 36 -4.07 -10.51 8.61
C GLU A 36 -3.45 -9.92 7.34
N LEU A 37 -2.22 -9.43 7.43
CA LEU A 37 -1.48 -9.01 6.24
C LEU A 37 -0.79 -10.23 5.64
N GLY A 38 -1.19 -10.56 4.41
CA GLY A 38 -0.54 -11.60 3.62
C GLY A 38 0.81 -11.14 3.07
N THR A 39 1.56 -12.07 2.50
CA THR A 39 2.79 -11.75 1.75
C THR A 39 2.49 -10.73 0.64
N PRO A 40 3.28 -9.64 0.54
CA PRO A 40 3.16 -8.66 -0.53
C PRO A 40 3.23 -9.29 -1.92
N ILE A 41 2.60 -8.63 -2.90
CA ILE A 41 2.58 -9.08 -4.30
C ILE A 41 3.98 -9.00 -4.92
N CYS A 42 4.70 -7.93 -4.59
CA CYS A 42 6.03 -7.61 -5.08
C CYS A 42 7.11 -8.09 -4.11
N ASN A 43 8.13 -8.75 -4.66
CA ASN A 43 9.37 -8.98 -3.94
C ASN A 43 10.30 -7.76 -4.08
N ILE A 44 11.25 -7.62 -3.15
CA ILE A 44 12.26 -6.55 -3.17
C ILE A 44 13.13 -6.59 -4.44
N GLU A 45 13.21 -7.74 -5.11
CA GLU A 45 14.02 -7.96 -6.32
C GLU A 45 13.25 -7.66 -7.62
N ASP A 46 11.95 -7.38 -7.56
CA ASP A 46 11.12 -7.19 -8.76
C ASP A 46 11.30 -5.77 -9.32
N TYR A 47 12.11 -5.64 -10.38
CA TYR A 47 12.37 -4.35 -11.06
C TYR A 47 11.10 -3.74 -11.71
N GLU A 48 10.17 -4.58 -12.18
CA GLU A 48 8.85 -4.21 -12.69
C GLU A 48 7.79 -5.15 -12.10
N CYS A 49 7.31 -4.85 -10.88
CA CYS A 49 6.45 -5.77 -10.14
C CYS A 49 5.10 -6.05 -10.81
N LEU A 50 4.36 -5.01 -11.18
CA LEU A 50 3.02 -5.12 -11.78
C LEU A 50 3.03 -4.87 -13.29
N GLY A 51 4.18 -5.02 -13.95
CA GLY A 51 4.39 -4.89 -15.41
C GLY A 51 3.69 -5.97 -16.25
N GLY A 52 2.49 -6.39 -15.83
CA GLY A 52 1.68 -7.48 -16.35
C GLY A 52 0.99 -8.23 -15.21
N LEU A 53 -0.23 -8.72 -15.46
CA LEU A 53 -1.11 -9.51 -14.56
C LEU A 53 -0.42 -10.64 -13.76
N GLY A 54 0.80 -11.03 -14.10
CA GLY A 54 1.45 -12.26 -13.65
C GLY A 54 1.62 -12.39 -12.13
N ASN A 55 2.13 -11.36 -11.45
CA ASN A 55 2.42 -11.46 -10.01
C ASN A 55 1.15 -11.48 -9.15
N LEU A 56 0.19 -10.59 -9.42
CA LEU A 56 -1.11 -10.60 -8.75
C LEU A 56 -1.87 -11.90 -9.02
N SER A 57 -1.94 -12.34 -10.29
CA SER A 57 -2.66 -13.56 -10.64
C SER A 57 -2.01 -14.81 -10.02
N ARG A 58 -0.67 -14.88 -9.99
CA ARG A 58 0.05 -15.93 -9.27
C ARG A 58 -0.33 -15.93 -7.80
N ARG A 59 -0.32 -14.76 -7.14
CA ARG A 59 -0.67 -14.64 -5.72
C ARG A 59 -2.12 -15.10 -5.47
N LEU A 60 -3.07 -14.68 -6.29
CA LEU A 60 -4.47 -15.09 -6.17
C LEU A 60 -4.66 -16.60 -6.37
N ARG A 61 -3.97 -17.23 -7.33
CA ARG A 61 -4.01 -18.69 -7.52
C ARG A 61 -3.45 -19.45 -6.31
N ASP A 62 -2.40 -18.94 -5.69
CA ASP A 62 -1.87 -19.54 -4.46
C ASP A 62 -2.86 -19.36 -3.29
N LEU A 63 -3.47 -18.18 -3.19
CA LEU A 63 -4.51 -17.91 -2.20
C LEU A 63 -5.75 -18.78 -2.37
N LYS A 64 -6.14 -19.16 -3.60
CA LYS A 64 -7.27 -20.08 -3.81
C LYS A 64 -7.14 -21.37 -2.99
N LYS A 65 -5.92 -21.93 -2.89
CA LYS A 65 -5.64 -23.11 -2.06
C LYS A 65 -5.72 -22.79 -0.55
N GLU A 66 -5.36 -21.57 -0.18
CA GLU A 66 -5.45 -21.08 1.20
C GLU A 66 -6.90 -20.83 1.63
N ILE A 67 -7.75 -20.31 0.75
CA ILE A 67 -9.19 -20.07 1.00
C ILE A 67 -9.86 -21.39 1.42
N GLU A 68 -9.66 -22.44 0.62
CA GLU A 68 -10.23 -23.78 0.86
C GLU A 68 -9.77 -24.42 2.18
N SER A 69 -8.57 -24.06 2.67
CA SER A 69 -7.95 -24.73 3.83
C SER A 69 -7.97 -23.91 5.13
N LYS A 70 -7.96 -22.58 5.05
CA LYS A 70 -7.88 -21.68 6.21
C LYS A 70 -9.23 -21.11 6.64
N GLY A 71 -10.29 -21.25 5.83
CA GLY A 71 -11.61 -20.70 6.14
C GLY A 71 -11.61 -19.18 6.20
N LEU A 72 -11.00 -18.54 5.19
CA LEU A 72 -10.99 -17.09 5.03
C LEU A 72 -12.41 -16.60 4.70
N GLU A 73 -12.81 -15.47 5.28
CA GLU A 73 -14.11 -14.80 5.05
C GLU A 73 -13.99 -13.66 4.05
N LYS A 74 -12.86 -12.93 4.06
CA LYS A 74 -12.65 -11.79 3.17
C LYS A 74 -11.22 -11.72 2.65
N ILE A 75 -11.07 -11.26 1.41
CA ILE A 75 -9.79 -10.90 0.79
C ILE A 75 -9.83 -9.42 0.37
N GLY A 76 -8.95 -8.63 0.97
CA GLY A 76 -8.64 -7.27 0.56
C GLY A 76 -7.46 -7.25 -0.42
N ILE A 77 -7.58 -6.47 -1.50
CA ILE A 77 -6.49 -6.23 -2.46
C ILE A 77 -6.18 -4.74 -2.49
N LEU A 78 -4.94 -4.38 -2.16
CA LEU A 78 -4.46 -2.99 -2.19
C LEU A 78 -3.25 -2.87 -3.12
N ILE A 79 -3.38 -2.05 -4.16
CA ILE A 79 -2.30 -1.76 -5.13
C ILE A 79 -2.24 -0.26 -5.43
N ASP A 80 -1.14 0.21 -5.99
CA ASP A 80 -0.95 1.61 -6.34
C ASP A 80 -1.59 1.98 -7.69
N ALA A 81 -2.07 3.22 -7.80
CA ALA A 81 -2.62 3.75 -9.05
C ALA A 81 -1.53 3.95 -10.10
N ASP A 82 -0.32 4.30 -9.68
CA ASP A 82 0.78 4.74 -10.56
C ASP A 82 0.30 5.82 -11.56
N ASP A 83 0.88 5.84 -12.75
CA ASP A 83 0.44 6.64 -13.89
C ASP A 83 -0.75 6.00 -14.64
N GLU A 84 -1.11 4.75 -14.32
CA GLU A 84 -2.21 3.99 -14.94
C GLU A 84 -3.58 4.49 -14.48
N GLY A 85 -3.68 4.89 -13.21
CA GLY A 85 -4.91 5.37 -12.60
C GLY A 85 -5.84 4.26 -12.10
N ILE A 86 -6.88 4.68 -11.38
CA ILE A 86 -7.81 3.77 -10.68
C ILE A 86 -8.52 2.81 -11.65
N GLU A 87 -9.04 3.31 -12.77
CA GLU A 87 -9.86 2.51 -13.70
C GLU A 87 -9.05 1.35 -14.30
N ASN A 88 -7.86 1.64 -14.84
CA ASN A 88 -6.96 0.61 -15.39
C ASN A 88 -6.53 -0.41 -14.32
N ARG A 89 -6.31 0.04 -13.08
CA ARG A 89 -5.95 -0.86 -11.98
C ARG A 89 -7.11 -1.76 -11.55
N ILE A 90 -8.35 -1.28 -11.61
CA ILE A 90 -9.55 -2.13 -11.43
C ILE A 90 -9.63 -3.20 -12.52
N GLU A 91 -9.39 -2.84 -13.78
CA GLU A 91 -9.37 -3.83 -14.88
C GLU A 91 -8.30 -4.90 -14.67
N LEU A 92 -7.11 -4.50 -14.21
CA LEU A 92 -6.04 -5.44 -13.86
C LEU A 92 -6.46 -6.39 -12.73
N ILE A 93 -7.09 -5.88 -11.66
CA ILE A 93 -7.59 -6.73 -10.56
C ILE A 93 -8.67 -7.69 -11.08
N ASN A 94 -9.62 -7.20 -11.89
CA ASN A 94 -10.66 -8.02 -12.48
C ASN A 94 -10.09 -9.13 -13.37
N GLY A 95 -9.05 -8.83 -14.16
CA GLY A 95 -8.34 -9.82 -14.96
C GLY A 95 -7.74 -10.93 -14.10
N ALA A 96 -7.11 -10.58 -12.99
CA ALA A 96 -6.47 -11.54 -12.08
C ALA A 96 -7.50 -12.38 -11.29
N ILE A 97 -8.60 -11.77 -10.84
CA ILE A 97 -9.68 -12.46 -10.12
C ILE A 97 -10.39 -13.48 -11.01
N LYS A 98 -10.62 -13.14 -12.29
CA LYS A 98 -11.22 -14.05 -13.28
C LYS A 98 -10.50 -15.38 -13.44
N GLU A 99 -9.22 -15.45 -13.06
CA GLU A 99 -8.47 -16.70 -13.08
C GLU A 99 -8.80 -17.65 -11.92
N ILE A 100 -9.41 -17.15 -10.84
CA ILE A 100 -9.75 -17.95 -9.65
C ILE A 100 -11.25 -18.11 -9.42
N CYS A 101 -12.07 -17.16 -9.85
CA CYS A 101 -13.54 -17.21 -9.85
C CYS A 101 -14.12 -16.34 -10.97
N SER A 102 -15.27 -16.72 -11.55
CA SER A 102 -15.86 -16.01 -12.70
C SER A 102 -16.96 -15.02 -12.35
N ASP A 103 -17.44 -15.05 -11.10
CA ASP A 103 -18.62 -14.33 -10.62
C ASP A 103 -18.33 -13.01 -9.90
N VAL A 104 -17.06 -12.65 -9.73
CA VAL A 104 -16.61 -11.37 -9.14
C VAL A 104 -16.02 -10.45 -10.21
N SER A 105 -16.54 -9.22 -10.26
CA SER A 105 -15.96 -8.11 -11.00
C SER A 105 -16.27 -6.81 -10.29
N PHE A 106 -15.25 -5.98 -10.09
CA PHE A 106 -15.37 -4.65 -9.53
C PHE A 106 -15.67 -3.61 -10.59
N THR A 107 -16.44 -2.60 -10.21
CA THR A 107 -16.64 -1.39 -11.03
C THR A 107 -16.03 -0.15 -10.39
N ARG A 108 -15.73 -0.22 -9.09
CA ARG A 108 -15.15 0.84 -8.27
C ARG A 108 -14.41 0.24 -7.07
N ILE A 109 -13.53 1.03 -6.46
CA ILE A 109 -12.91 0.71 -5.17
C ILE A 109 -13.95 0.74 -4.04
N ASN A 110 -13.62 0.16 -2.89
CA ASN A 110 -14.50 0.10 -1.69
C ASN A 110 -15.85 -0.58 -1.96
N GLU A 111 -15.91 -1.50 -2.91
CA GLU A 111 -17.09 -2.27 -3.25
C GLU A 111 -16.90 -3.74 -2.83
N PRO A 112 -17.47 -4.20 -1.70
CA PRO A 112 -17.46 -5.62 -1.37
C PRO A 112 -18.22 -6.44 -2.42
N LYS A 113 -17.62 -7.54 -2.87
CA LYS A 113 -18.19 -8.49 -3.84
C LYS A 113 -18.02 -9.91 -3.32
N HIS A 114 -19.14 -10.60 -3.13
CA HIS A 114 -19.13 -12.01 -2.73
C HIS A 114 -18.96 -12.93 -3.94
N SER A 115 -18.01 -13.88 -3.87
CA SER A 115 -17.91 -15.00 -4.81
C SER A 115 -18.66 -16.20 -4.25
N GLN A 116 -19.71 -16.64 -4.95
CA GLN A 116 -20.42 -17.89 -4.69
C GLN A 116 -19.55 -19.11 -5.03
N GLU A 117 -18.64 -18.98 -6.01
CA GLU A 117 -17.73 -20.07 -6.39
C GLU A 117 -16.72 -20.43 -5.30
N LEU A 118 -16.26 -19.42 -4.55
CA LEU A 118 -15.25 -19.57 -3.51
C LEU A 118 -15.81 -19.40 -2.08
N ASP A 119 -17.08 -19.01 -1.95
CA ASP A 119 -17.76 -18.65 -0.70
C ASP A 119 -16.94 -17.64 0.14
N ILE A 120 -16.54 -16.53 -0.50
CA ILE A 120 -15.69 -15.50 0.12
C ILE A 120 -15.98 -14.10 -0.44
N ASP A 121 -15.81 -13.07 0.39
CA ASP A 121 -15.91 -11.68 -0.06
C ASP A 121 -14.57 -11.14 -0.54
N PHE A 122 -14.56 -10.47 -1.68
CA PHE A 122 -13.44 -9.67 -2.15
C PHE A 122 -13.75 -8.18 -2.01
N ILE A 123 -12.72 -7.40 -1.72
CA ILE A 123 -12.76 -5.94 -1.76
C ILE A 123 -11.42 -5.43 -2.27
N CYS A 124 -11.42 -4.34 -3.04
CA CYS A 124 -10.20 -3.71 -3.50
C CYS A 124 -10.13 -2.21 -3.16
N TYR A 125 -8.90 -1.74 -3.01
CA TYR A 125 -8.56 -0.33 -2.96
C TYR A 125 -7.35 -0.05 -3.83
N ILE A 126 -7.37 1.10 -4.49
CA ILE A 126 -6.24 1.59 -5.27
C ILE A 126 -5.66 2.81 -4.55
N THR A 127 -4.44 2.70 -4.03
CA THR A 127 -3.73 3.83 -3.39
C THR A 127 -3.55 4.94 -4.40
N ASN A 128 -4.03 6.15 -4.06
CA ASN A 128 -3.99 7.27 -4.99
C ASN A 128 -4.08 8.62 -4.26
N VAL A 129 -3.63 9.66 -4.96
CA VAL A 129 -3.92 11.07 -4.69
C VAL A 129 -4.51 11.66 -5.97
N ASN A 130 -5.79 12.05 -5.93
CA ASN A 130 -6.53 12.53 -7.10
C ASN A 130 -6.55 11.54 -8.28
N GLY A 131 -6.68 10.24 -8.00
CA GLY A 131 -6.81 9.21 -9.03
C GLY A 131 -5.51 8.59 -9.53
N TYR A 132 -4.35 9.12 -9.12
CA TYR A 132 -3.03 8.67 -9.57
C TYR A 132 -2.02 8.57 -8.42
N GLY A 133 -0.85 7.98 -8.68
CA GLY A 133 0.29 7.96 -7.78
C GLY A 133 0.43 6.69 -6.95
N GLU A 134 1.40 6.72 -6.05
CA GLU A 134 1.86 5.58 -5.23
C GLU A 134 1.77 5.93 -3.74
N LEU A 135 2.11 4.97 -2.88
CA LEU A 135 2.26 5.20 -1.45
C LEU A 135 3.11 6.44 -1.13
N GLU A 136 4.27 6.64 -1.78
CA GLU A 136 5.11 7.81 -1.47
C GLU A 136 4.43 9.15 -1.83
N THR A 137 3.58 9.18 -2.85
CA THR A 137 2.78 10.36 -3.21
C THR A 137 1.77 10.68 -2.11
N LEU A 138 1.09 9.64 -1.58
CA LEU A 138 0.18 9.78 -0.44
C LEU A 138 0.92 10.25 0.82
N LEU A 139 2.04 9.60 1.17
CA LEU A 139 2.83 9.92 2.36
C LEU A 139 3.31 11.38 2.37
N LYS A 140 3.75 11.88 1.22
CA LYS A 140 4.14 13.27 1.05
C LYS A 140 2.98 14.23 1.27
N ALA A 141 1.77 13.86 0.86
CA ALA A 141 0.57 14.67 1.04
C ALA A 141 0.10 14.69 2.50
N ILE A 142 0.26 13.59 3.24
CA ILE A 142 -0.21 13.45 4.63
C ILE A 142 0.88 13.69 5.68
N LYS A 143 2.06 14.18 5.31
CA LYS A 143 3.15 14.41 6.26
C LYS A 143 2.68 15.33 7.42
N SER A 144 3.04 15.01 8.66
CA SER A 144 2.64 15.83 9.84
C SER A 144 3.76 16.75 10.35
N LYS A 145 4.98 16.60 9.84
CA LYS A 145 6.13 17.45 10.20
C LYS A 145 6.53 18.36 9.05
N ASP A 146 7.34 19.36 9.40
CA ASP A 146 8.01 20.19 8.40
C ASP A 146 8.95 19.34 7.53
N SER A 147 9.14 19.73 6.28
CA SER A 147 9.87 18.97 5.28
C SER A 147 10.94 19.81 4.58
N THR A 148 11.57 20.73 5.31
CA THR A 148 12.52 21.70 4.74
C THR A 148 13.61 21.03 3.90
N PHE A 149 14.25 19.97 4.39
CA PHE A 149 15.32 19.29 3.64
C PHE A 149 14.75 18.58 2.41
N ALA A 150 13.64 17.86 2.55
CA ALA A 150 13.02 17.18 1.43
C ALA A 150 12.50 18.17 0.36
N ASP A 151 11.93 19.30 0.76
CA ASP A 151 11.43 20.33 -0.15
C ASP A 151 12.56 21.06 -0.89
N CYS A 152 13.75 21.17 -0.30
CA CYS A 152 14.94 21.66 -1.01
C CYS A 152 15.27 20.83 -2.26
N LEU A 153 14.87 19.55 -2.32
CA LEU A 153 15.05 18.73 -3.51
C LEU A 153 14.32 19.26 -4.73
N LYS A 154 13.27 20.09 -4.57
CA LYS A 154 12.61 20.76 -5.72
C LYS A 154 13.59 21.65 -6.48
N SER A 155 14.49 22.33 -5.77
CA SER A 155 15.56 23.15 -6.38
C SER A 155 16.61 22.28 -7.07
N TRP A 156 16.97 21.15 -6.45
CA TRP A 156 17.87 20.16 -7.08
C TRP A 156 17.27 19.59 -8.36
N ARG A 157 16.00 19.16 -8.36
CA ARG A 157 15.29 18.64 -9.55
C ARG A 157 15.21 19.69 -10.66
N LYS A 158 14.93 20.96 -10.31
CA LYS A 158 14.99 22.08 -11.26
C LYS A 158 16.39 22.27 -11.84
N CYS A 159 17.43 22.12 -11.03
CA CYS A 159 18.81 22.18 -11.50
C CYS A 159 19.12 21.03 -12.47
N ALA A 160 18.81 19.78 -12.10
CA ALA A 160 19.02 18.59 -12.94
C ALA A 160 18.34 18.74 -14.32
N LYS A 161 17.10 19.24 -14.35
CA LYS A 161 16.35 19.48 -15.59
C LYS A 161 17.05 20.48 -16.53
N LYS A 162 17.73 21.52 -16.00
CA LYS A 162 18.50 22.47 -16.82
C LYS A 162 19.68 21.81 -17.56
N PHE A 163 20.16 20.68 -17.06
CA PHE A 163 21.23 19.89 -17.68
C PHE A 163 20.69 18.67 -18.44
N GLY A 164 19.41 18.67 -18.82
CA GLY A 164 18.79 17.58 -19.58
C GLY A 164 18.61 16.29 -18.77
N ARG A 165 18.67 16.36 -17.43
CA ARG A 165 18.41 15.23 -16.53
C ARG A 165 17.01 15.39 -15.94
N GLU A 166 16.01 14.95 -16.68
CA GLU A 166 14.63 14.92 -16.20
C GLU A 166 14.45 13.77 -15.20
N ILE A 167 13.79 14.07 -14.08
CA ILE A 167 13.48 13.12 -13.01
C ILE A 167 11.97 13.01 -12.98
N LYS A 168 11.42 11.79 -13.05
CA LYS A 168 9.96 11.57 -13.01
C LYS A 168 9.41 11.87 -11.62
N ASP A 169 8.10 12.11 -11.53
CA ASP A 169 7.46 12.39 -10.23
C ASP A 169 7.58 11.22 -9.25
N LYS A 170 7.35 9.99 -9.73
CA LYS A 170 7.59 8.73 -8.98
C LYS A 170 8.99 8.66 -8.35
N GLU A 171 10.03 8.87 -9.17
CA GLU A 171 11.42 8.82 -8.70
C GLU A 171 11.72 9.94 -7.70
N PHE A 172 11.16 11.13 -7.96
CA PHE A 172 11.30 12.27 -7.08
C PHE A 172 10.61 12.04 -5.72
N ASP A 173 9.40 11.52 -5.69
CA ASP A 173 8.65 11.27 -4.46
C ASP A 173 9.32 10.19 -3.61
N LYS A 174 9.87 9.14 -4.23
CA LYS A 174 10.70 8.14 -3.53
C LYS A 174 11.94 8.76 -2.90
N PHE A 175 12.64 9.64 -3.62
CA PHE A 175 13.80 10.31 -3.06
C PHE A 175 13.42 11.34 -1.99
N TRP A 176 12.34 12.10 -2.21
CA TRP A 176 11.77 13.05 -1.27
C TRP A 176 11.40 12.36 0.05
N PHE A 177 10.72 11.20 0.00
CA PHE A 177 10.35 10.41 1.17
C PHE A 177 11.57 9.99 1.98
N ASN A 178 12.62 9.49 1.30
CA ASN A 178 13.87 9.12 1.97
C ASN A 178 14.53 10.30 2.69
N ILE A 179 14.54 11.49 2.06
CA ILE A 179 15.10 12.69 2.69
C ILE A 179 14.23 13.16 3.85
N TYR A 180 12.91 13.16 3.71
CA TYR A 180 11.97 13.54 4.77
C TYR A 180 12.16 12.66 6.01
N CYS A 181 12.16 11.34 5.83
CA CYS A 181 12.38 10.39 6.90
C CYS A 181 13.73 10.60 7.60
N ARG A 182 14.81 10.79 6.83
CA ARG A 182 16.18 10.84 7.37
C ARG A 182 16.58 12.21 7.95
N TYR A 183 16.27 13.29 7.26
CA TYR A 183 16.81 14.62 7.56
C TYR A 183 15.79 15.57 8.17
N ASP A 184 14.49 15.35 7.94
CA ASP A 184 13.45 16.17 8.56
C ASP A 184 12.92 15.51 9.84
N CYS A 185 12.77 14.18 9.84
CA CYS A 185 12.08 13.46 10.92
C CYS A 185 12.98 12.67 11.87
N CYS A 186 14.17 12.25 11.44
CA CYS A 186 15.08 11.48 12.28
C CYS A 186 15.89 12.39 13.20
N ALA A 187 15.96 12.06 14.49
CA ALA A 187 16.79 12.82 15.44
C ALA A 187 18.27 12.72 15.08
N GLU A 188 19.07 13.73 15.42
CA GLU A 188 20.50 13.77 15.06
C GLU A 188 21.28 12.54 15.55
N GLU A 189 20.97 12.07 16.75
CA GLU A 189 21.60 10.87 17.32
C GLU A 189 21.19 9.59 16.58
N GLU A 190 19.94 9.52 16.11
CA GLU A 190 19.45 8.38 15.31
C GLU A 190 20.15 8.32 13.94
N ARG A 191 20.52 9.47 13.36
CA ARG A 191 21.18 9.55 12.05
C ARG A 191 22.55 8.87 12.02
N LYS A 192 23.24 8.76 13.16
CA LYS A 192 24.50 8.00 13.28
C LYS A 192 24.32 6.52 12.97
N GLN A 193 23.10 5.99 13.14
CA GLN A 193 22.70 4.63 12.76
C GLN A 193 21.47 4.67 11.84
N ALA A 194 21.50 5.57 10.84
CA ALA A 194 20.34 5.84 9.99
C ALA A 194 19.77 4.58 9.30
N GLY A 195 20.62 3.62 8.92
CA GLY A 195 20.16 2.36 8.31
C GLY A 195 19.24 1.53 9.22
N LYS A 196 19.32 1.71 10.54
CA LYS A 196 18.44 1.05 11.51
C LYS A 196 17.29 1.96 11.97
N ASN A 197 17.59 3.22 12.26
CA ASN A 197 16.66 4.10 12.98
C ASN A 197 15.88 5.07 12.07
N CYS A 198 16.29 5.21 10.81
CA CYS A 198 15.70 6.11 9.82
C CYS A 198 15.40 5.38 8.50
N ASN A 199 15.31 4.05 8.51
CA ASN A 199 14.91 3.28 7.33
C ASN A 199 13.38 3.37 7.12
N THR A 200 12.91 2.87 5.98
CA THR A 200 11.49 2.93 5.60
C THR A 200 10.58 2.28 6.63
N GLU A 201 10.88 1.05 7.08
CA GLU A 201 10.06 0.35 8.08
C GLU A 201 9.90 1.18 9.36
N THR A 202 11.02 1.63 9.93
CA THR A 202 11.01 2.39 11.18
C THR A 202 10.26 3.70 11.00
N SER A 203 10.47 4.39 9.87
CA SER A 203 9.88 5.71 9.61
C SER A 203 8.38 5.66 9.36
N LEU A 204 7.89 4.62 8.67
CA LEU A 204 6.45 4.41 8.46
C LEU A 204 5.69 4.14 9.77
N LYS A 205 6.39 3.67 10.80
CA LYS A 205 5.84 3.41 12.14
C LYS A 205 5.99 4.59 13.12
N LYS A 206 6.63 5.71 12.71
CA LYS A 206 6.77 6.93 13.54
C LYS A 206 5.54 7.83 13.44
N ASP A 207 5.36 8.68 14.46
CA ASP A 207 4.33 9.72 14.50
C ASP A 207 4.75 10.96 13.65
N ILE A 208 4.87 10.74 12.35
CA ILE A 208 5.28 11.73 11.34
C ILE A 208 4.31 11.81 10.15
N TRP A 209 3.19 11.10 10.25
CA TRP A 209 2.11 11.00 9.28
C TRP A 209 0.81 11.43 9.94
N ASP A 210 0.06 12.30 9.29
CA ASP A 210 -1.27 12.72 9.71
C ASP A 210 -2.29 11.65 9.30
N PHE A 211 -2.50 10.69 10.20
CA PHE A 211 -3.52 9.66 9.99
C PHE A 211 -4.95 10.20 10.05
N GLU A 212 -5.19 11.45 10.41
CA GLU A 212 -6.51 12.09 10.33
C GLU A 212 -6.76 12.81 9.00
N HIS A 213 -5.73 12.93 8.14
CA HIS A 213 -5.86 13.60 6.85
C HIS A 213 -6.95 12.96 5.96
N SER A 214 -7.77 13.80 5.31
CA SER A 214 -8.95 13.35 4.54
C SER A 214 -8.61 12.51 3.30
N LEU A 215 -7.40 12.63 2.76
CA LEU A 215 -6.91 11.74 1.70
C LEU A 215 -6.88 10.27 2.11
N LEU A 216 -6.89 9.96 3.41
CA LEU A 216 -6.96 8.59 3.90
C LEU A 216 -8.38 8.08 4.06
N ASP A 217 -9.42 8.90 3.88
CA ASP A 217 -10.80 8.50 4.20
C ASP A 217 -11.25 7.27 3.41
N GLY A 218 -10.93 7.23 2.11
CA GLY A 218 -11.19 6.06 1.27
C GLY A 218 -10.44 4.81 1.73
N LEU A 219 -9.16 4.94 2.09
CA LEU A 219 -8.36 3.81 2.59
C LEU A 219 -8.82 3.34 3.99
N LYS A 220 -9.24 4.25 4.86
CA LYS A 220 -9.82 3.91 6.16
C LYS A 220 -11.16 3.20 6.00
N GLU A 221 -11.99 3.63 5.05
CA GLU A 221 -13.24 2.94 4.70
C GLU A 221 -12.95 1.52 4.21
N PHE A 222 -12.01 1.37 3.27
CA PHE A 222 -11.55 0.06 2.79
C PHE A 222 -11.19 -0.89 3.94
N LEU A 223 -10.32 -0.45 4.85
CA LEU A 223 -9.86 -1.27 5.97
C LEU A 223 -11.02 -1.61 6.93
N ARG A 224 -11.99 -0.72 7.13
CA ARG A 224 -13.17 -0.99 7.96
C ARG A 224 -14.13 -1.99 7.31
N LEU A 225 -14.28 -1.94 5.98
CA LEU A 225 -15.07 -2.92 5.24
C LEU A 225 -14.42 -4.32 5.28
N LEU A 226 -13.08 -4.36 5.31
CA LEU A 226 -12.31 -5.60 5.41
C LEU A 226 -12.27 -6.20 6.82
N ALA A 227 -12.30 -5.39 7.88
CA ALA A 227 -12.32 -5.85 9.27
C ALA A 227 -13.59 -6.66 9.63
#